data_AF-A0A7S3UZZ6-F1
#
_entry.id   AF-A0A7S3UZZ6-F1
#
_cell.length_a   1.000
_cell.length_b   1.000
_cell.length_c   1.000
_cell.angle_alpha   90.00
_cell.angle_beta   90.00
_cell.angle_gamma   90.00
#
_symmetry.space_group_name_H-M   'P 1'
#
loop_
_entity.id
_entity.type
_entity.pdbx_description
1 polymer ?
#
loop_
_entity_poly.entity_id
_entity_poly.type
_entity_poly.pdbx_seq_one_letter_code
_entity_poly.pdbx_strand_id
1 'polypeptide(L)'
;KLQGEYKRRLRDLESSLLHELNSAKGKILEQDSLLLCLENLKSEANTITTKAKENRNARKSIEKATASYEPIAEIFVQVYFTVAKLAQINYLYQWSLEFFMQVVHQVLATSSSSSLSSSAQASTSTSSINTFDTITNHFFISVYKRFSQGLFQLDKIYFAFLLLKIKQPGLTLSNVASHDIVEHITKLFKESFDMDLFYQENLDSNSQTSPLLIIKSGGAEYTPPEGYEVHMLGEDMDTLLTRIERQTNICLENVHLSTDFIEEHWKSLKDKRIILVTEITETKIPTKILQNCQKICIDTKRSVKRIVAENLSKFEEYLLTGTSFHRIQVFRAIFLFALLMERAKYKQNPDILNGTDLKIGIACLDALMKTTSDEDVFISQLKHVFTERCIDEEERINIMNLVQEKMKDFQELEGSSFEELQQFTKRLPEDVPPHSLGLPASAESDFQERQGKLIQKLAET
;
A
#
# COMPACT_ATOMS: atom_id res chain seq x y z
N LYS A 1 -39.81 6.74 -9.83
CA LYS A 1 -41.02 5.88 -9.73
C LYS A 1 -42.29 6.70 -9.47
N LEU A 2 -42.41 7.45 -8.36
CA LEU A 2 -43.57 8.31 -8.02
C LEU A 2 -44.08 9.28 -9.13
N GLN A 3 -43.19 9.93 -9.90
CA GLN A 3 -43.61 10.84 -10.97
C GLN A 3 -44.40 10.13 -12.10
N GLY A 4 -44.07 8.86 -12.37
CA GLY A 4 -44.78 8.05 -13.35
C GLY A 4 -46.18 7.66 -12.87
N GLU A 5 -46.33 7.38 -11.58
CA GLU A 5 -47.60 7.05 -10.93
C GLU A 5 -48.56 8.24 -10.92
N TYR A 6 -48.07 9.45 -10.59
CA TYR A 6 -48.91 10.65 -10.66
C TYR A 6 -49.39 10.98 -12.07
N LYS A 7 -48.53 10.82 -13.08
CA LYS A 7 -48.90 10.99 -14.49
C LYS A 7 -49.91 9.95 -14.97
N ARG A 8 -49.79 8.71 -14.49
CA ARG A 8 -50.74 7.63 -14.79
C ARG A 8 -52.09 7.91 -14.14
N ARG A 9 -52.10 8.25 -12.85
CA ARG A 9 -53.33 8.52 -12.11
C ARG A 9 -54.09 9.74 -12.63
N LEU A 10 -53.39 10.78 -13.11
CA LEU A 10 -54.01 11.89 -13.85
C LEU A 10 -54.72 11.41 -15.13
N ARG A 11 -54.08 10.53 -15.90
CA ARG A 11 -54.68 9.93 -17.11
C ARG A 11 -55.87 9.03 -16.79
N ASP A 12 -55.80 8.29 -15.69
CA ASP A 12 -56.90 7.44 -15.23
C ASP A 12 -58.11 8.31 -14.81
N LEU A 13 -57.88 9.43 -14.12
CA LEU A 13 -58.93 10.39 -13.77
C LEU A 13 -59.52 11.07 -15.02
N GLU A 14 -58.69 11.46 -16.00
CA GLU A 14 -59.17 11.99 -17.30
C GLU A 14 -60.02 10.95 -18.05
N SER A 15 -59.63 9.68 -18.00
CA SER A 15 -60.37 8.60 -18.66
C SER A 15 -61.70 8.31 -17.95
N SER A 16 -61.74 8.35 -16.61
CA SER A 16 -62.97 8.24 -15.83
C SER A 16 -63.93 9.39 -16.10
N LEU A 17 -63.41 10.62 -16.19
CA LEU A 17 -64.20 11.80 -16.55
C LEU A 17 -64.86 11.62 -17.94
N LEU A 18 -64.08 11.22 -18.94
CA LEU A 18 -64.59 10.98 -20.30
C LEU A 18 -65.61 9.83 -20.34
N HIS A 19 -65.43 8.81 -19.52
CA HIS A 19 -66.36 7.69 -19.43
C HIS A 19 -67.71 8.11 -18.84
N GLU A 20 -67.71 8.89 -17.77
CA GLU A 20 -68.95 9.40 -17.17
C GLU A 20 -69.68 10.40 -18.07
N LEU A 21 -68.94 11.27 -18.76
CA LEU A 21 -69.50 12.25 -19.68
C LEU A 21 -70.16 11.60 -20.91
N ASN A 22 -69.59 10.48 -21.40
CA ASN A 22 -70.18 9.68 -22.48
C ASN A 22 -71.37 8.82 -22.01
N SER A 23 -71.41 8.44 -20.73
CA SER A 23 -72.46 7.58 -20.16
C SER A 23 -73.69 8.37 -19.72
N ALA A 24 -73.56 9.69 -19.55
CA ALA A 24 -74.66 10.59 -19.25
C ALA A 24 -75.66 10.67 -20.43
N LYS A 25 -76.86 10.11 -20.26
CA LYS A 25 -77.98 10.24 -21.21
C LYS A 25 -79.04 11.18 -20.63
N GLY A 26 -79.22 12.36 -21.23
CA GLY A 26 -80.22 13.35 -20.82
C GLY A 26 -79.63 14.72 -20.47
N LYS A 27 -80.40 15.58 -19.78
CA LYS A 27 -79.92 16.89 -19.32
C LYS A 27 -78.86 16.70 -18.24
N ILE A 28 -77.61 16.93 -18.62
CA ILE A 28 -76.39 16.85 -17.80
C ILE A 28 -76.50 17.63 -16.47
N LEU A 29 -77.29 18.71 -16.44
CA LEU A 29 -77.49 19.57 -15.27
C LEU A 29 -78.46 19.00 -14.22
N GLU A 30 -79.21 17.92 -14.51
CA GLU A 30 -80.22 17.35 -13.60
C GLU A 30 -79.70 16.08 -12.86
N GLN A 31 -78.45 15.68 -13.08
CA GLN A 31 -77.84 14.49 -12.45
C GLN A 31 -76.87 14.86 -11.32
N ASP A 32 -77.35 14.83 -10.08
CA ASP A 32 -76.55 15.07 -8.87
C ASP A 32 -75.34 14.11 -8.75
N SER A 33 -75.46 12.90 -9.27
CA SER A 33 -74.37 11.90 -9.27
C SER A 33 -73.18 12.33 -10.13
N LEU A 34 -73.43 12.97 -11.28
CA LEU A 34 -72.38 13.49 -12.16
C LEU A 34 -71.70 14.70 -11.52
N LEU A 35 -72.48 15.55 -10.84
CA LEU A 35 -71.96 16.71 -10.12
C LEU A 35 -71.00 16.29 -9.00
N LEU A 36 -71.39 15.32 -8.17
CA LEU A 36 -70.55 14.77 -7.10
C LEU A 36 -69.28 14.11 -7.63
N CYS A 37 -69.36 13.38 -8.74
CA CYS A 37 -68.16 12.78 -9.32
C CYS A 37 -67.21 13.83 -9.93
N LEU A 38 -67.75 14.86 -10.59
CA LEU A 38 -66.95 15.99 -11.07
C LEU A 38 -66.23 16.72 -9.93
N GLU A 39 -66.90 16.91 -8.78
CA GLU A 39 -66.28 17.48 -7.58
C GLU A 39 -65.16 16.60 -7.02
N ASN A 40 -65.38 15.29 -6.93
CA ASN A 40 -64.38 14.33 -6.48
C ASN A 40 -63.17 14.27 -7.42
N LEU A 41 -63.41 14.19 -8.74
CA LEU A 41 -62.39 14.23 -9.78
C LEU A 41 -61.56 15.50 -9.72
N LYS A 42 -62.23 16.65 -9.58
CA LYS A 42 -61.57 17.96 -9.44
C LYS A 42 -60.71 18.03 -8.18
N SER A 43 -61.22 17.52 -7.06
CA SER A 43 -60.49 17.47 -5.79
C SER A 43 -59.26 16.57 -5.86
N GLU A 44 -59.40 15.35 -6.42
CA GLU A 44 -58.30 14.41 -6.56
C GLU A 44 -57.24 14.91 -7.57
N ALA A 45 -57.67 15.49 -8.70
CA ALA A 45 -56.78 16.11 -9.67
C ALA A 45 -56.01 17.31 -9.07
N ASN A 46 -56.66 18.17 -8.28
CA ASN A 46 -56.01 19.26 -7.55
C ASN A 46 -54.98 18.74 -6.54
N THR A 47 -55.31 17.65 -5.84
CA THR A 47 -54.40 17.02 -4.87
C THR A 47 -53.17 16.43 -5.58
N ILE A 48 -53.37 15.73 -6.71
CA ILE A 48 -52.28 15.13 -7.50
C ILE A 48 -51.39 16.22 -8.12
N THR A 49 -51.98 17.27 -8.69
CA THR A 49 -51.21 18.37 -9.30
C THR A 49 -50.37 19.11 -8.26
N THR A 50 -50.91 19.32 -7.06
CA THR A 50 -50.17 19.92 -5.93
C THR A 50 -49.00 19.04 -5.49
N LYS A 51 -49.24 17.75 -5.23
CA LYS A 51 -48.18 16.78 -4.87
C LYS A 51 -47.13 16.61 -5.97
N ALA A 52 -47.54 16.64 -7.23
CA ALA A 52 -46.63 16.58 -8.37
C ALA A 52 -45.75 17.84 -8.45
N LYS A 53 -46.29 19.02 -8.12
CA LYS A 53 -45.53 20.28 -8.04
C LYS A 53 -44.51 20.25 -6.90
N GLU A 54 -44.92 19.80 -5.71
CA GLU A 54 -44.01 19.61 -4.56
C GLU A 54 -42.88 18.64 -4.90
N ASN A 55 -43.20 17.49 -5.52
CA ASN A 55 -42.21 16.51 -5.94
C ASN A 55 -41.23 17.08 -6.98
N ARG A 56 -41.70 17.89 -7.94
CA ARG A 56 -40.83 18.60 -8.89
C ARG A 56 -39.90 19.58 -8.18
N ASN A 57 -40.39 20.32 -7.19
CA ASN A 57 -39.57 21.26 -6.44
C ASN A 57 -38.51 20.52 -5.61
N ALA A 58 -38.90 19.43 -4.93
CA ALA A 58 -37.96 18.56 -4.21
C ALA A 58 -36.89 17.98 -5.16
N ARG A 59 -37.30 17.51 -6.36
CA ARG A 59 -36.37 17.00 -7.36
C ARG A 59 -35.39 18.06 -7.85
N LYS A 60 -35.85 19.29 -8.12
CA LYS A 60 -34.96 20.42 -8.46
C LYS A 60 -33.97 20.71 -7.35
N SER A 61 -34.39 20.61 -6.09
CA SER A 61 -33.51 20.76 -4.93
C SER A 61 -32.45 19.65 -4.87
N ILE A 62 -32.85 18.39 -5.11
CA ILE A 62 -31.94 17.24 -5.17
C ILE A 62 -30.96 17.38 -6.34
N GLU A 63 -31.43 17.80 -7.51
CA GLU A 63 -30.60 18.00 -8.69
C GLU A 63 -29.57 19.12 -8.46
N LYS A 64 -29.99 20.23 -7.85
CA LYS A 64 -29.08 21.30 -7.44
C LYS A 64 -28.05 20.82 -6.41
N ALA A 65 -28.46 20.00 -5.44
CA ALA A 65 -27.53 19.41 -4.47
C ALA A 65 -26.56 18.43 -5.16
N THR A 66 -27.06 17.58 -6.06
CA THR A 66 -26.24 16.60 -6.81
C THR A 66 -25.17 17.29 -7.64
N ALA A 67 -25.54 18.35 -8.37
CA ALA A 67 -24.61 19.15 -9.16
C ALA A 67 -23.51 19.80 -8.29
N SER A 68 -23.78 20.08 -7.01
CA SER A 68 -22.76 20.61 -6.10
C SER A 68 -21.72 19.57 -5.65
N TYR A 69 -22.05 18.27 -5.70
CA TYR A 69 -21.14 17.17 -5.35
C TYR A 69 -20.52 16.48 -6.57
N GLU A 70 -20.98 16.81 -7.78
CA GLU A 70 -20.46 16.24 -9.03
C GLU A 70 -18.93 16.39 -9.19
N PRO A 71 -18.31 17.56 -8.90
CA PRO A 71 -16.86 17.71 -9.06
C PRO A 71 -16.04 16.77 -8.16
N ILE A 72 -16.46 16.57 -6.90
CA ILE A 72 -15.75 15.67 -5.99
C ILE A 72 -15.99 14.19 -6.35
N ALA A 73 -17.18 13.86 -6.84
CA ALA A 73 -17.49 12.52 -7.34
C ALA A 73 -16.64 12.17 -8.57
N GLU A 74 -16.42 13.12 -9.48
CA GLU A 74 -15.52 12.94 -10.62
C GLU A 74 -14.08 12.64 -10.16
N ILE A 75 -13.58 13.35 -9.15
CA ILE A 75 -12.25 13.08 -8.56
C ILE A 75 -12.18 11.65 -8.00
N PHE A 76 -13.20 11.20 -7.27
CA PHE A 76 -13.23 9.84 -6.72
C PHE A 76 -13.18 8.78 -7.82
N VAL A 77 -13.92 8.99 -8.91
CA VAL A 77 -13.92 8.10 -10.08
C VAL A 77 -12.54 8.08 -10.75
N GLN A 78 -11.92 9.24 -10.96
CA GLN A 78 -10.57 9.32 -11.55
C GLN A 78 -9.53 8.60 -10.70
N VAL A 79 -9.57 8.79 -9.37
CA VAL A 79 -8.66 8.12 -8.44
C VAL A 79 -8.90 6.61 -8.41
N TYR A 80 -10.15 6.15 -8.42
CA TYR A 80 -10.48 4.71 -8.50
C TYR A 80 -9.87 4.06 -9.74
N PHE A 81 -10.06 4.67 -10.93
CA PHE A 81 -9.48 4.12 -12.15
C PHE A 81 -7.95 4.16 -12.15
N THR A 82 -7.35 5.15 -11.48
CA THR A 82 -5.90 5.24 -11.31
C THR A 82 -5.36 4.12 -10.43
N VAL A 83 -6.04 3.83 -9.31
CA VAL A 83 -5.73 2.67 -8.46
C VAL A 83 -5.89 1.36 -9.24
N ALA A 84 -6.97 1.21 -10.01
CA ALA A 84 -7.20 0.01 -10.81
C ALA A 84 -6.12 -0.23 -11.88
N LYS A 85 -5.53 0.85 -12.43
CA LYS A 85 -4.44 0.77 -13.40
C LYS A 85 -3.11 0.33 -12.79
N LEU A 86 -2.92 0.41 -11.48
CA LEU A 86 -1.69 -0.07 -10.83
C LEU A 86 -1.43 -1.57 -11.10
N ALA A 87 -2.49 -2.34 -11.37
CA ALA A 87 -2.40 -3.75 -11.78
C ALA A 87 -1.59 -3.97 -13.08
N GLN A 88 -1.39 -2.93 -13.89
CA GLN A 88 -0.56 -2.97 -15.11
C GLN A 88 0.94 -2.88 -14.78
N ILE A 89 1.30 -2.25 -13.66
CA ILE A 89 2.68 -2.14 -13.18
C ILE A 89 3.09 -3.49 -12.57
N ASN A 90 2.28 -3.98 -11.63
CA ASN A 90 2.43 -5.28 -11.02
C ASN A 90 1.05 -5.91 -10.87
N TYR A 91 0.90 -7.13 -11.36
CA TYR A 91 -0.40 -7.83 -11.33
C TYR A 91 -0.92 -8.04 -9.90
N LEU A 92 -0.06 -7.98 -8.88
CA LEU A 92 -0.44 -8.09 -7.47
C LEU A 92 -1.19 -6.85 -6.94
N TYR A 93 -1.12 -5.70 -7.65
CA TYR A 93 -1.74 -4.43 -7.27
C TYR A 93 -3.21 -4.35 -7.68
N GLN A 94 -4.02 -5.30 -7.20
CA GLN A 94 -5.44 -5.39 -7.50
C GLN A 94 -6.28 -5.29 -6.24
N TRP A 95 -7.19 -4.31 -6.17
CA TRP A 95 -8.12 -4.14 -5.06
C TRP A 95 -9.57 -4.18 -5.56
N SER A 96 -10.49 -4.59 -4.70
CA SER A 96 -11.92 -4.52 -5.00
C SER A 96 -12.45 -3.09 -4.93
N LEU A 97 -13.54 -2.83 -5.66
CA LEU A 97 -14.29 -1.57 -5.52
C LEU A 97 -14.80 -1.39 -4.08
N GLU A 98 -15.17 -2.47 -3.41
CA GLU A 98 -15.61 -2.42 -2.02
C GLU A 98 -14.52 -1.87 -1.10
N PHE A 99 -13.27 -2.32 -1.26
CA PHE A 99 -12.13 -1.79 -0.51
C PHE A 99 -11.93 -0.29 -0.76
N PHE A 100 -12.06 0.17 -2.01
CA PHE A 100 -12.02 1.59 -2.33
C PHE A 100 -13.16 2.39 -1.67
N MET A 101 -14.39 1.86 -1.73
CA MET A 101 -15.55 2.49 -1.11
C MET A 101 -15.44 2.58 0.41
N GLN A 102 -14.78 1.63 1.08
CA GLN A 102 -14.48 1.72 2.51
C GLN A 102 -13.64 2.97 2.82
N VAL A 103 -12.63 3.29 2.01
CA VAL A 103 -11.82 4.51 2.16
C VAL A 103 -12.67 5.76 1.95
N VAL A 104 -13.54 5.76 0.93
CA VAL A 104 -14.45 6.89 0.68
C VAL A 104 -15.37 7.11 1.88
N HIS A 105 -15.99 6.05 2.41
CA HIS A 105 -16.87 6.15 3.57
C HIS A 105 -16.14 6.64 4.82
N GLN A 106 -14.90 6.17 5.06
CA GLN A 106 -14.08 6.62 6.17
C GLN A 106 -13.80 8.13 6.06
N VAL A 107 -13.38 8.60 4.89
CA VAL A 107 -13.10 10.03 4.64
C VAL A 107 -14.34 10.89 4.90
N LEU A 108 -15.51 10.47 4.41
CA LEU A 108 -16.77 11.18 4.60
C LEU A 108 -17.21 11.17 6.08
N ALA A 109 -17.01 10.06 6.79
CA ALA A 109 -17.33 9.94 8.21
C ALA A 109 -16.45 10.86 9.07
N THR A 110 -15.13 10.86 8.85
CA THR A 110 -14.19 11.71 9.60
C THR A 110 -14.46 13.21 9.39
N SER A 111 -14.80 13.59 8.16
CA SER A 111 -15.17 14.96 7.81
C SER A 111 -16.45 15.45 8.51
N SER A 112 -17.33 14.50 8.86
CA SER A 112 -18.56 14.79 9.61
C SER A 112 -18.24 15.13 11.06
N SER A 113 -17.33 14.37 11.70
CA SER A 113 -16.94 14.59 13.10
C SER A 113 -16.12 15.86 13.33
N SER A 114 -15.24 16.25 12.41
CA SER A 114 -14.45 17.48 12.53
C SER A 114 -15.30 18.75 12.49
N SER A 115 -16.44 18.72 11.79
CA SER A 115 -17.41 19.82 11.74
C SER A 115 -18.15 20.03 13.07
N LEU A 116 -18.24 19.01 13.94
CA LEU A 116 -18.83 19.12 15.27
C LEU A 116 -17.85 19.67 16.33
N SER A 117 -16.53 19.55 16.13
CA SER A 117 -15.52 20.10 17.05
C SER A 117 -15.20 21.58 16.81
N SER A 118 -15.56 22.13 15.66
CA SER A 118 -15.36 23.54 15.31
C SER A 118 -16.69 24.30 15.23
N SER A 119 -17.50 24.22 16.27
CA SER A 119 -18.68 25.08 16.42
C SER A 119 -18.31 26.40 17.11
N ALA A 120 -17.82 27.37 16.35
CA ALA A 120 -18.08 28.80 16.54
C ALA A 120 -17.36 29.60 15.43
N GLN A 121 -18.14 30.35 14.65
CA GLN A 121 -17.69 31.34 13.66
C GLN A 121 -17.20 30.83 12.29
N ALA A 122 -18.14 30.63 11.37
CA ALA A 122 -17.93 31.00 9.96
C ALA A 122 -19.29 31.19 9.27
N SER A 123 -19.76 32.44 9.27
CA SER A 123 -20.92 32.89 8.51
C SER A 123 -20.65 32.87 6.99
N THR A 124 -21.65 32.42 6.24
CA THR A 124 -21.96 32.77 4.83
C THR A 124 -20.90 32.50 3.74
N SER A 125 -21.20 31.53 2.88
CA SER A 125 -20.70 31.31 1.50
C SER A 125 -19.24 30.87 1.29
N THR A 126 -18.30 31.26 2.14
CA THR A 126 -16.87 30.88 2.05
C THR A 126 -16.56 29.56 2.75
N SER A 127 -17.44 29.07 3.62
CA SER A 127 -17.25 27.84 4.39
C SER A 127 -17.39 26.56 3.56
N SER A 128 -18.26 26.55 2.54
CA SER A 128 -18.50 25.35 1.72
C SER A 128 -17.31 25.01 0.80
N ILE A 129 -16.65 26.03 0.22
CA ILE A 129 -15.46 25.86 -0.64
C ILE A 129 -14.30 25.28 0.18
N ASN A 130 -14.05 25.85 1.36
CA ASN A 130 -13.02 25.34 2.28
C ASN A 130 -13.29 23.91 2.74
N THR A 131 -14.57 23.51 2.84
CA THR A 131 -14.96 22.15 3.22
C THR A 131 -14.67 21.14 2.09
N PHE A 132 -15.01 21.45 0.84
CA PHE A 132 -14.71 20.57 -0.31
C PHE A 132 -13.22 20.38 -0.52
N ASP A 133 -12.43 21.44 -0.40
CA ASP A 133 -10.97 21.36 -0.50
C ASP A 133 -10.39 20.52 0.65
N THR A 134 -10.93 20.66 1.86
CA THR A 134 -10.52 19.85 3.02
C THR A 134 -10.85 18.37 2.83
N ILE A 135 -12.07 18.03 2.41
CA ILE A 135 -12.48 16.65 2.13
C ILE A 135 -11.62 16.07 1.01
N THR A 136 -11.38 16.84 -0.05
CA THR A 136 -10.55 16.42 -1.18
C THR A 136 -9.11 16.14 -0.73
N ASN A 137 -8.51 17.03 0.06
CA ASN A 137 -7.18 16.83 0.62
C ASN A 137 -7.11 15.58 1.51
N HIS A 138 -8.07 15.43 2.41
CA HIS A 138 -8.16 14.26 3.29
C HIS A 138 -8.37 12.96 2.49
N PHE A 139 -9.15 13.01 1.42
CA PHE A 139 -9.34 11.88 0.50
C PHE A 139 -8.04 11.45 -0.15
N PHE A 140 -7.29 12.38 -0.74
CA PHE A 140 -6.00 12.08 -1.37
C PHE A 140 -5.00 11.49 -0.36
N ILE A 141 -4.91 12.05 0.85
CA ILE A 141 -4.05 11.53 1.93
C ILE A 141 -4.48 10.12 2.33
N SER A 142 -5.78 9.89 2.56
CA SER A 142 -6.32 8.60 2.99
C SER A 142 -6.11 7.51 1.94
N VAL A 143 -6.35 7.84 0.66
CA VAL A 143 -6.07 6.94 -0.47
C VAL A 143 -4.58 6.63 -0.54
N TYR A 144 -3.72 7.65 -0.47
CA TYR A 144 -2.28 7.43 -0.51
C TYR A 144 -1.83 6.51 0.63
N LYS A 145 -2.17 6.84 1.88
CA LYS A 145 -1.83 6.04 3.07
C LYS A 145 -2.33 4.60 2.94
N ARG A 146 -3.58 4.39 2.49
CA ARG A 146 -4.18 3.05 2.42
C ARG A 146 -3.62 2.17 1.32
N PHE A 147 -3.43 2.72 0.11
CA PHE A 147 -3.01 1.92 -1.04
C PHE A 147 -1.48 1.79 -1.14
N SER A 148 -0.72 2.78 -0.67
CA SER A 148 0.76 2.73 -0.67
C SER A 148 1.33 1.62 0.21
N GLN A 149 0.61 1.16 1.23
CA GLN A 149 1.01 -0.01 2.03
C GLN A 149 1.20 -1.27 1.16
N GLY A 150 0.37 -1.42 0.13
CA GLY A 150 0.43 -2.54 -0.81
C GLY A 150 1.32 -2.33 -2.04
N LEU A 151 2.20 -1.31 -2.04
CA LEU A 151 3.11 -0.98 -3.15
C LEU A 151 4.57 -1.03 -2.71
N PHE A 152 5.48 -1.42 -3.62
CA PHE A 152 6.92 -1.27 -3.42
C PHE A 152 7.37 0.19 -3.47
N GLN A 153 8.54 0.49 -2.91
CA GLN A 153 9.01 1.87 -2.69
C GLN A 153 8.97 2.75 -3.95
N LEU A 154 9.38 2.21 -5.10
CA LEU A 154 9.38 2.93 -6.38
C LEU A 154 7.96 3.20 -6.89
N ASP A 155 7.09 2.21 -6.75
CA ASP A 155 5.70 2.30 -7.19
C ASP A 155 4.88 3.25 -6.29
N LYS A 156 5.26 3.41 -5.02
CA LYS A 156 4.68 4.43 -4.13
C LYS A 156 4.91 5.85 -4.66
N ILE A 157 6.12 6.13 -5.19
CA ILE A 157 6.45 7.45 -5.75
C ILE A 157 5.65 7.68 -7.03
N TYR A 158 5.59 6.67 -7.91
CA TYR A 158 4.79 6.73 -9.12
C TYR A 158 3.30 6.95 -8.82
N PHE A 159 2.74 6.23 -7.84
CA PHE A 159 1.36 6.41 -7.41
C PHE A 159 1.10 7.81 -6.84
N ALA A 160 2.00 8.33 -5.99
CA ALA A 160 1.90 9.69 -5.48
C ALA A 160 1.90 10.73 -6.61
N PHE A 161 2.72 10.52 -7.64
CA PHE A 161 2.77 11.38 -8.82
C PHE A 161 1.45 11.33 -9.62
N LEU A 162 0.85 10.16 -9.82
CA LEU A 162 -0.45 10.04 -10.48
C LEU A 162 -1.56 10.78 -9.72
N LEU A 163 -1.58 10.66 -8.39
CA LEU A 163 -2.51 11.40 -7.55
C LEU A 163 -2.30 12.92 -7.66
N LEU A 164 -1.05 13.38 -7.68
CA LEU A 164 -0.70 14.78 -7.86
C LEU A 164 -1.19 15.32 -9.22
N LYS A 165 -1.04 14.54 -10.29
CA LYS A 165 -1.52 14.89 -11.64
C LYS A 165 -3.05 15.06 -11.70
N ILE A 166 -3.80 14.26 -10.94
CA ILE A 166 -5.26 14.40 -10.83
C ILE A 166 -5.62 15.68 -10.09
N LYS A 167 -4.93 15.97 -8.99
CA LYS A 167 -5.21 17.16 -8.17
C LYS A 167 -4.79 18.46 -8.88
N GLN A 168 -3.76 18.42 -9.72
CA GLN A 168 -3.26 19.55 -10.51
C GLN A 168 -3.18 19.17 -12.00
N PRO A 169 -4.31 19.25 -12.73
CA PRO A 169 -4.34 18.96 -14.16
C PRO A 169 -3.55 20.03 -14.92
N GLY A 170 -2.32 19.71 -15.31
CA GLY A 170 -1.38 20.64 -15.95
C GLY A 170 0.08 20.42 -15.57
N LEU A 171 0.35 19.61 -14.54
CA LEU A 171 1.70 19.24 -14.16
C LEU A 171 2.33 18.31 -15.22
N THR A 172 3.33 18.80 -15.94
CA THR A 172 4.17 18.01 -16.85
C THR A 172 5.52 17.69 -16.21
N LEU A 173 5.98 16.44 -16.34
CA LEU A 173 7.29 15.97 -15.86
C LEU A 173 8.47 16.76 -16.43
N SER A 174 8.32 17.38 -17.61
CA SER A 174 9.37 18.20 -18.23
C SER A 174 9.72 19.47 -17.44
N ASN A 175 8.80 19.95 -16.59
CA ASN A 175 8.92 21.25 -15.91
C ASN A 175 9.36 21.13 -14.45
N VAL A 176 9.62 19.92 -13.97
CA VAL A 176 9.87 19.63 -12.55
C VAL A 176 11.10 18.74 -12.45
N ALA A 177 12.17 19.20 -11.80
CA ALA A 177 13.33 18.35 -11.57
C ALA A 177 12.94 17.22 -10.59
N SER A 178 13.58 16.05 -10.67
CA SER A 178 13.22 14.87 -9.85
C SER A 178 13.14 15.16 -8.34
N HIS A 179 13.98 16.08 -7.84
CA HIS A 179 13.98 16.52 -6.44
C HIS A 179 12.76 17.39 -6.08
N ASP A 180 12.25 18.20 -7.02
CA ASP A 180 11.07 19.05 -6.82
C ASP A 180 9.80 18.19 -6.68
N ILE A 181 9.73 17.02 -7.32
CA ILE A 181 8.56 16.13 -7.26
C ILE A 181 8.34 15.64 -5.82
N VAL A 182 9.40 15.20 -5.15
CA VAL A 182 9.32 14.74 -3.75
C VAL A 182 8.93 15.89 -2.83
N GLU A 183 9.47 17.10 -3.05
CA GLU A 183 9.08 18.27 -2.27
C GLU A 183 7.61 18.65 -2.52
N HIS A 184 7.13 18.61 -3.77
CA HIS A 184 5.73 18.87 -4.12
C HIS A 184 4.79 17.82 -3.53
N ILE A 185 5.14 16.54 -3.60
CA ILE A 185 4.42 15.45 -2.94
C ILE A 185 4.35 15.72 -1.43
N THR A 186 5.49 16.00 -0.80
CA THR A 186 5.59 16.26 0.65
C THR A 186 4.77 17.50 1.05
N LYS A 187 4.84 18.58 0.27
CA LYS A 187 4.03 19.80 0.45
C LYS A 187 2.55 19.55 0.25
N LEU A 188 2.17 18.61 -0.61
CA LEU A 188 0.78 18.33 -0.94
C LEU A 188 0.09 17.44 0.10
N PHE A 189 0.83 16.49 0.69
CA PHE A 189 0.28 15.54 1.66
C PHE A 189 0.45 15.97 3.14
N LYS A 190 1.13 17.10 3.43
CA LYS A 190 1.30 17.76 4.75
C LYS A 190 1.01 16.88 5.98
N GLU A 191 1.96 16.03 6.23
CA GLU A 191 2.36 15.30 7.43
C GLU A 191 3.64 14.60 6.96
N SER A 192 4.58 14.25 7.83
CA SER A 192 5.76 13.50 7.43
C SER A 192 5.31 12.36 6.53
N PHE A 193 5.65 12.47 5.24
CA PHE A 193 5.36 11.49 4.22
C PHE A 193 6.20 10.30 4.63
N ASP A 194 5.64 9.48 5.51
CA ASP A 194 6.41 8.45 6.19
C ASP A 194 6.63 7.35 5.16
N MET A 195 7.66 7.57 4.35
CA MET A 195 8.27 6.61 3.48
C MET A 195 8.98 5.54 4.32
N ASP A 196 8.92 5.60 5.66
CA ASP A 196 9.23 4.48 6.52
C ASP A 196 8.25 3.33 6.27
N LEU A 197 8.66 2.57 5.25
CA LEU A 197 8.22 1.27 4.74
C LEU A 197 8.10 0.16 5.80
N PHE A 198 8.19 0.49 7.08
CA PHE A 198 8.21 -0.47 8.19
C PHE A 198 7.31 -0.06 9.35
N TYR A 199 6.56 1.05 9.25
CA TYR A 199 5.45 1.29 10.17
C TYR A 199 4.37 0.22 9.92
N GLN A 200 4.50 -0.88 10.66
CA GLN A 200 3.35 -1.60 11.19
C GLN A 200 2.63 -0.63 12.13
N GLU A 201 1.99 0.42 11.62
CA GLU A 201 0.81 0.89 12.32
C GLU A 201 -0.08 -0.34 12.36
N ASN A 202 -0.32 -0.80 13.60
CA ASN A 202 -1.18 -1.93 13.92
C ASN A 202 -2.29 -1.98 12.88
N LEU A 203 -2.21 -2.92 11.94
CA LEU A 203 -3.36 -3.31 11.13
C LEU A 203 -4.47 -3.45 12.15
N ASP A 204 -5.41 -2.48 12.13
CA ASP A 204 -6.35 -2.30 13.23
C ASP A 204 -6.81 -3.68 13.66
N SER A 205 -6.47 -4.05 14.89
CA SER A 205 -6.83 -5.33 15.51
C SER A 205 -8.36 -5.53 15.58
N ASN A 206 -9.11 -4.58 15.02
CA ASN A 206 -10.55 -4.52 14.85
C ASN A 206 -11.06 -4.90 13.45
N SER A 207 -10.24 -5.05 12.41
CA SER A 207 -10.66 -5.68 11.13
C SER A 207 -10.48 -7.20 11.22
N GLN A 208 -11.24 -7.85 12.10
CA GLN A 208 -11.02 -9.24 12.53
C GLN A 208 -11.22 -10.32 11.45
N THR A 209 -11.58 -9.98 10.20
CA THR A 209 -12.00 -10.93 9.16
C THR A 209 -11.39 -10.73 7.77
N SER A 210 -10.60 -9.68 7.53
CA SER A 210 -10.03 -9.45 6.19
C SER A 210 -8.71 -10.22 6.02
N PRO A 211 -8.57 -11.08 5.00
CA PRO A 211 -7.30 -11.73 4.67
C PRO A 211 -6.19 -10.71 4.40
N LEU A 212 -4.98 -11.00 4.86
CA LEU A 212 -3.79 -10.19 4.60
C LEU A 212 -2.87 -10.89 3.60
N LEU A 213 -2.39 -10.17 2.60
CA LEU A 213 -1.40 -10.62 1.64
C LEU A 213 -0.10 -9.83 1.83
N ILE A 214 0.94 -10.51 2.28
CA ILE A 214 2.31 -10.02 2.35
C ILE A 214 3.00 -10.33 1.03
N ILE A 215 3.51 -9.29 0.37
CA ILE A 215 4.25 -9.40 -0.89
C ILE A 215 5.70 -9.00 -0.60
N LYS A 216 6.60 -9.97 -0.65
CA LYS A 216 8.03 -9.77 -0.38
C LYS A 216 8.77 -9.53 -1.70
N SER A 217 9.75 -8.64 -1.70
CA SER A 217 10.79 -8.66 -2.74
C SER A 217 11.81 -9.77 -2.45
N GLY A 218 12.57 -10.17 -3.48
CA GLY A 218 13.52 -11.27 -3.36
C GLY A 218 14.53 -11.04 -2.23
N GLY A 219 14.65 -12.01 -1.33
CA GLY A 219 15.54 -11.92 -0.17
C GLY A 219 14.98 -11.13 1.03
N ALA A 220 13.76 -10.57 0.94
CA ALA A 220 13.09 -10.01 2.09
C ALA A 220 12.52 -11.13 3.00
N GLU A 221 12.63 -10.92 4.31
CA GLU A 221 12.10 -11.83 5.33
C GLU A 221 10.85 -11.21 5.97
N TYR A 222 9.90 -12.07 6.33
CA TYR A 222 8.70 -11.69 7.07
C TYR A 222 8.53 -12.65 8.25
N THR A 223 8.30 -12.09 9.43
CA THR A 223 7.95 -12.87 10.61
C THR A 223 6.50 -12.54 10.99
N PRO A 224 5.60 -13.53 11.01
CA PRO A 224 4.23 -13.29 11.42
C PRO A 224 4.13 -12.97 12.93
N PRO A 225 3.05 -12.27 13.37
CA PRO A 225 2.83 -11.98 14.78
C PRO A 225 2.72 -13.24 15.64
N GLU A 226 2.96 -13.11 16.94
CA GLU A 226 2.76 -14.20 17.89
C GLU A 226 1.34 -14.79 17.80
N GLY A 227 1.25 -16.12 17.89
CA GLY A 227 -0.02 -16.84 17.82
C GLY A 227 -0.52 -17.15 16.41
N TYR A 228 0.27 -16.87 15.37
CA TYR A 228 0.06 -17.41 14.01
C TYR A 228 0.88 -18.68 13.81
N GLU A 229 0.23 -19.70 13.26
CA GLU A 229 0.86 -20.95 12.89
C GLU A 229 1.32 -20.89 11.43
N VAL A 230 2.62 -21.12 11.19
CA VAL A 230 3.24 -20.97 9.88
C VAL A 230 3.28 -22.30 9.14
N HIS A 231 2.75 -22.32 7.92
CA HIS A 231 2.80 -23.48 7.03
C HIS A 231 3.35 -23.07 5.68
N MET A 232 4.35 -23.82 5.20
CA MET A 232 4.90 -23.63 3.86
C MET A 232 4.10 -24.45 2.86
N LEU A 233 3.60 -23.80 1.81
CA LEU A 233 2.94 -24.48 0.71
C LEU A 233 3.98 -25.11 -0.21
N GLY A 234 3.75 -26.37 -0.61
CA GLY A 234 4.65 -27.17 -1.43
C GLY A 234 5.05 -28.52 -0.83
N GLU A 235 4.80 -28.75 0.47
CA GLU A 235 5.08 -30.02 1.15
C GLU A 235 3.81 -30.61 1.78
N ASP A 236 3.57 -31.92 1.55
CA ASP A 236 2.49 -32.75 2.13
C ASP A 236 1.14 -32.03 2.36
N MET A 237 0.45 -31.72 1.26
CA MET A 237 -0.77 -30.90 1.25
C MET A 237 -1.95 -31.54 2.02
N ASP A 238 -2.01 -32.87 2.09
CA ASP A 238 -3.10 -33.60 2.76
C ASP A 238 -3.05 -33.42 4.28
N THR A 239 -1.86 -33.49 4.89
CA THR A 239 -1.72 -33.23 6.33
C THR A 239 -1.89 -31.74 6.64
N LEU A 240 -1.44 -30.85 5.74
CA LEU A 240 -1.59 -29.40 5.88
C LEU A 240 -3.07 -28.98 5.96
N LEU A 241 -3.94 -29.55 5.13
CA LEU A 241 -5.39 -29.31 5.17
C LEU A 241 -5.99 -29.59 6.55
N THR A 242 -5.70 -30.75 7.13
CA THR A 242 -6.24 -31.13 8.45
C THR A 242 -5.74 -30.21 9.57
N ARG A 243 -4.52 -29.66 9.45
CA ARG A 243 -3.97 -28.69 10.41
C ARG A 243 -4.64 -27.34 10.27
N ILE A 244 -4.77 -26.86 9.04
CA ILE A 244 -5.43 -25.59 8.72
C ILE A 244 -6.87 -25.58 9.23
N GLU A 245 -7.63 -26.66 9.05
CA GLU A 245 -9.02 -26.74 9.48
C GLU A 245 -9.19 -26.50 11.00
N ARG A 246 -8.22 -26.97 11.80
CA ARG A 246 -8.24 -26.88 13.27
C ARG A 246 -7.77 -25.54 13.81
N GLN A 247 -7.08 -24.74 13.01
CA GLN A 247 -6.46 -23.48 13.43
C GLN A 247 -7.32 -22.26 13.08
N THR A 248 -7.21 -21.20 13.89
CA THR A 248 -7.94 -19.93 13.69
C THR A 248 -7.06 -18.83 13.08
N ASN A 249 -5.77 -18.82 13.43
CA ASN A 249 -4.76 -17.88 12.94
C ASN A 249 -3.71 -18.64 12.13
N ILE A 250 -3.61 -18.35 10.84
CA ILE A 250 -2.82 -19.15 9.90
C ILE A 250 -1.96 -18.24 9.05
N CYS A 251 -0.68 -18.56 8.92
CA CYS A 251 0.24 -17.94 7.98
C CYS A 251 0.64 -18.97 6.93
N LEU A 252 0.31 -18.72 5.66
CA LEU A 252 0.69 -19.59 4.54
C LEU A 252 1.82 -18.93 3.76
N GLU A 253 2.97 -19.58 3.70
CA GLU A 253 4.11 -19.11 2.93
C GLU A 253 4.19 -19.78 1.56
N ASN A 254 4.91 -19.12 0.65
CA ASN A 254 5.14 -19.59 -0.72
C ASN A 254 3.85 -19.81 -1.51
N VAL A 255 2.86 -18.92 -1.31
CA VAL A 255 1.54 -19.01 -1.97
C VAL A 255 1.63 -19.08 -3.50
N HIS A 256 2.63 -18.44 -4.09
CA HIS A 256 2.90 -18.50 -5.53
C HIS A 256 3.26 -19.91 -6.04
N LEU A 257 3.78 -20.81 -5.19
CA LEU A 257 4.11 -22.19 -5.56
C LEU A 257 2.88 -23.11 -5.62
N SER A 258 1.73 -22.70 -5.09
CA SER A 258 0.54 -23.54 -4.99
C SER A 258 -0.75 -22.71 -5.09
N THR A 259 -0.89 -21.98 -6.20
CA THR A 259 -2.06 -21.12 -6.45
C THR A 259 -3.36 -21.91 -6.50
N ASP A 260 -3.32 -23.11 -7.08
CA ASP A 260 -4.50 -23.99 -7.25
C ASP A 260 -5.09 -24.40 -5.91
N PHE A 261 -4.22 -24.74 -4.95
CA PHE A 261 -4.62 -25.11 -3.60
C PHE A 261 -5.39 -23.96 -2.91
N ILE A 262 -4.87 -22.73 -3.01
CA ILE A 262 -5.53 -21.57 -2.41
C ILE A 262 -6.85 -21.30 -3.11
N GLU A 263 -6.92 -21.42 -4.43
CA GLU A 263 -8.16 -21.19 -5.18
C GLU A 263 -9.26 -22.17 -4.78
N GLU A 264 -8.93 -23.46 -4.66
CA GLU A 264 -9.86 -24.51 -4.25
C GLU A 264 -10.40 -24.27 -2.83
N HIS A 265 -9.52 -23.92 -1.90
CA HIS A 265 -9.85 -23.81 -0.48
C HIS A 265 -10.21 -22.39 -0.02
N TRP A 266 -10.16 -21.40 -0.91
CA TRP A 266 -10.35 -19.97 -0.57
C TRP A 266 -11.65 -19.71 0.21
N LYS A 267 -12.73 -20.42 -0.14
CA LYS A 267 -14.03 -20.27 0.54
C LYS A 267 -13.96 -20.59 2.03
N SER A 268 -13.17 -21.58 2.42
CA SER A 268 -13.00 -21.96 3.83
C SER A 268 -11.94 -21.09 4.53
N LEU A 269 -10.94 -20.61 3.79
CA LEU A 269 -9.83 -19.83 4.33
C LEU A 269 -10.18 -18.37 4.60
N LYS A 270 -10.98 -17.75 3.74
CA LYS A 270 -11.30 -16.31 3.77
C LYS A 270 -11.99 -15.84 5.06
N ASP A 271 -12.68 -16.74 5.77
CA ASP A 271 -13.44 -16.42 6.99
C ASP A 271 -12.58 -16.58 8.26
N LYS A 272 -11.33 -17.08 8.11
CA LYS A 272 -10.32 -17.19 9.17
C LYS A 272 -9.39 -15.98 9.20
N ARG A 273 -8.62 -15.83 10.28
CA ARG A 273 -7.52 -14.86 10.34
C ARG A 273 -6.32 -15.42 9.59
N ILE A 274 -6.26 -15.12 8.29
CA ILE A 274 -5.24 -15.66 7.40
C ILE A 274 -4.27 -14.58 6.92
N ILE A 275 -2.99 -14.93 6.96
CA ILE A 275 -1.88 -14.21 6.34
C ILE A 275 -1.35 -15.07 5.21
N LEU A 276 -1.31 -14.52 4.01
CA LEU A 276 -0.73 -15.14 2.82
C LEU A 276 0.60 -14.44 2.55
N VAL A 277 1.69 -15.19 2.39
CA VAL A 277 3.01 -14.65 2.08
C VAL A 277 3.42 -15.13 0.69
N THR A 278 3.76 -14.18 -0.17
CA THR A 278 4.19 -14.45 -1.54
C THR A 278 5.37 -13.58 -1.94
N GLU A 279 6.05 -14.00 -3.01
CA GLU A 279 7.07 -13.23 -3.70
C GLU A 279 6.57 -12.87 -5.10
N ILE A 280 7.19 -11.85 -5.71
CA ILE A 280 6.90 -11.48 -7.10
C ILE A 280 7.44 -12.57 -8.01
N THR A 281 6.54 -13.29 -8.66
CA THR A 281 6.85 -14.41 -9.54
C THR A 281 5.99 -14.37 -10.79
N GLU A 282 6.36 -15.14 -11.81
CA GLU A 282 5.59 -15.25 -13.06
C GLU A 282 4.23 -15.93 -12.85
N THR A 283 4.14 -16.82 -11.86
CA THR A 283 2.91 -17.52 -11.47
C THR A 283 1.89 -16.55 -10.91
N LYS A 284 0.74 -16.41 -11.60
CA LYS A 284 -0.28 -15.43 -11.25
C LYS A 284 -1.23 -15.97 -10.18
N ILE A 285 -1.24 -15.32 -9.03
CA ILE A 285 -2.28 -15.50 -8.02
C ILE A 285 -3.64 -15.04 -8.60
N PRO A 286 -4.73 -15.82 -8.44
CA PRO A 286 -6.05 -15.45 -8.92
C PRO A 286 -6.53 -14.08 -8.43
N THR A 287 -7.06 -13.26 -9.36
CA THR A 287 -7.58 -11.90 -9.10
C THR A 287 -8.57 -11.84 -7.94
N LYS A 288 -9.43 -12.85 -7.79
CA LYS A 288 -10.42 -12.91 -6.72
C LYS A 288 -9.80 -12.95 -5.33
N ILE A 289 -8.65 -13.61 -5.18
CA ILE A 289 -7.91 -13.64 -3.92
C ILE A 289 -7.27 -12.26 -3.70
N LEU A 290 -6.58 -11.73 -4.72
CA LEU A 290 -5.93 -10.43 -4.65
C LEU A 290 -6.91 -9.30 -4.26
N GLN A 291 -8.08 -9.23 -4.89
CA GLN A 291 -9.08 -8.18 -4.62
C GLN A 291 -9.71 -8.27 -3.23
N ASN A 292 -9.69 -9.44 -2.60
CA ASN A 292 -10.24 -9.70 -1.27
C ASN A 292 -9.20 -9.53 -0.15
N CYS A 293 -7.91 -9.45 -0.48
CA CYS A 293 -6.84 -9.29 0.50
C CYS A 293 -6.46 -7.82 0.69
N GLN A 294 -6.26 -7.43 1.95
CA GLN A 294 -5.42 -6.28 2.29
C GLN A 294 -3.97 -6.62 1.91
N LYS A 295 -3.16 -5.62 1.56
CA LYS A 295 -1.81 -5.86 1.02
C LYS A 295 -0.77 -5.08 1.78
N ILE A 296 0.35 -5.73 2.05
CA ILE A 296 1.57 -5.11 2.53
C ILE A 296 2.72 -5.58 1.66
N CYS A 297 3.42 -4.63 1.03
CA CYS A 297 4.67 -4.90 0.35
C CYS A 297 5.84 -4.74 1.32
N ILE A 298 6.73 -5.73 1.35
CA ILE A 298 7.97 -5.72 2.12
C ILE A 298 9.12 -5.68 1.13
N ASP A 299 9.79 -4.54 1.08
CA ASP A 299 11.03 -4.39 0.34
C ASP A 299 12.22 -4.89 1.19
N THR A 300 13.28 -5.37 0.51
CA THR A 300 14.56 -5.59 1.16
C THR A 300 15.03 -4.30 1.83
N LYS A 301 15.59 -4.42 3.04
CA LYS A 301 16.05 -3.25 3.79
C LYS A 301 17.28 -2.68 3.09
N ARG A 302 17.19 -1.43 2.61
CA ARG A 302 18.22 -0.79 1.77
C ARG A 302 18.92 0.37 2.47
N SER A 303 19.21 0.22 3.75
CA SER A 303 20.20 1.10 4.37
C SER A 303 21.17 0.29 5.20
N VAL A 304 22.45 0.63 5.12
CA VAL A 304 23.53 -0.01 5.88
C VAL A 304 23.16 -0.03 7.37
N LYS A 305 22.68 1.09 7.90
CA LYS A 305 22.21 1.20 9.29
C LYS A 305 21.12 0.17 9.64
N ARG A 306 20.08 0.04 8.81
CA ARG A 306 18.97 -0.89 9.07
C ARG A 306 19.40 -2.35 8.98
N ILE A 307 20.20 -2.67 7.96
CA ILE A 307 20.72 -4.04 7.77
C ILE A 307 21.62 -4.41 8.96
N VAL A 308 22.49 -3.51 9.42
CA VAL A 308 23.32 -3.74 10.60
C VAL A 308 22.44 -3.94 11.83
N ALA A 309 21.53 -2.99 12.14
CA ALA A 309 20.70 -3.04 13.34
C ALA A 309 19.87 -4.33 13.44
N GLU A 310 19.29 -4.80 12.34
CA GLU A 310 18.58 -6.07 12.31
C GLU A 310 19.51 -7.25 12.58
N ASN A 311 20.63 -7.33 11.88
CA ASN A 311 21.53 -8.47 12.02
C ASN A 311 22.21 -8.50 13.40
N LEU A 312 22.41 -7.35 14.05
CA LEU A 312 22.85 -7.33 15.45
C LEU A 312 21.88 -8.06 16.38
N SER A 313 20.56 -7.92 16.17
CA SER A 313 19.57 -8.66 16.95
C SER A 313 19.57 -10.16 16.63
N LYS A 314 19.78 -10.53 15.35
CA LYS A 314 19.83 -11.94 14.92
C LYS A 314 21.05 -12.69 15.47
N PHE A 315 22.16 -12.00 15.70
CA PHE A 315 23.41 -12.59 16.20
C PHE A 315 23.75 -12.12 17.63
N GLU A 316 22.74 -11.72 18.41
CA GLU A 316 22.91 -11.19 19.76
C GLU A 316 23.66 -12.16 20.69
N GLU A 317 23.43 -13.48 20.56
CA GLU A 317 24.13 -14.50 21.33
C GLU A 317 25.65 -14.42 21.18
N TYR A 318 26.14 -14.36 19.93
CA TYR A 318 27.58 -14.24 19.63
C TYR A 318 28.16 -12.91 20.13
N LEU A 319 27.36 -11.84 20.03
CA LEU A 319 27.78 -10.50 20.41
C LEU A 319 27.80 -10.31 21.93
N LEU A 320 26.93 -10.97 22.68
CA LEU A 320 26.91 -10.90 24.15
C LEU A 320 27.95 -11.83 24.78
N THR A 321 28.02 -13.08 24.31
CA THR A 321 28.81 -14.15 24.97
C THR A 321 30.25 -14.26 24.47
N GLY A 322 30.54 -13.73 23.27
CA GLY A 322 31.86 -13.78 22.68
C GLY A 322 32.90 -12.89 23.38
N THR A 323 34.18 -13.21 23.18
CA THR A 323 35.30 -12.34 23.57
C THR A 323 35.21 -10.99 22.84
N SER A 324 35.90 -9.97 23.34
CA SER A 324 35.99 -8.68 22.65
C SER A 324 36.45 -8.81 21.20
N PHE A 325 37.40 -9.71 20.94
CA PHE A 325 37.87 -10.05 19.60
C PHE A 325 36.79 -10.75 18.76
N HIS A 326 36.09 -11.75 19.31
CA HIS A 326 35.01 -12.44 18.58
C HIS A 326 33.89 -11.47 18.18
N ARG A 327 33.48 -10.63 19.12
CA ARG A 327 32.42 -9.65 18.93
C ARG A 327 32.74 -8.69 17.79
N ILE A 328 33.96 -8.16 17.73
CA ILE A 328 34.34 -7.20 16.67
C ILE A 328 34.41 -7.89 15.30
N GLN A 329 34.85 -9.14 15.20
CA GLN A 329 34.86 -9.87 13.92
C GLN A 329 33.45 -10.18 13.41
N VAL A 330 32.53 -10.58 14.30
CA VAL A 330 31.11 -10.76 13.94
C VAL A 330 30.48 -9.44 13.50
N PHE A 331 30.75 -8.35 14.23
CA PHE A 331 30.28 -7.02 13.85
C PHE A 331 30.79 -6.58 12.47
N ARG A 332 32.09 -6.78 12.20
CA ARG A 332 32.71 -6.48 10.90
C ARG A 332 32.07 -7.30 9.77
N ALA A 333 31.79 -8.57 9.98
CA ALA A 333 31.09 -9.41 9.00
C ALA A 333 29.68 -8.89 8.69
N ILE A 334 28.92 -8.51 9.72
CA ILE A 334 27.59 -7.90 9.59
C ILE A 334 27.66 -6.57 8.82
N PHE A 335 28.61 -5.71 9.17
CA PHE A 335 28.78 -4.41 8.53
C PHE A 335 29.18 -4.55 7.06
N LEU A 336 30.12 -5.45 6.76
CA LEU A 336 30.53 -5.74 5.40
C LEU A 336 29.38 -6.29 4.56
N PHE A 337 28.60 -7.22 5.11
CA PHE A 337 27.39 -7.72 4.47
C PHE A 337 26.41 -6.56 4.15
N ALA A 338 26.20 -5.65 5.11
CA ALA A 338 25.35 -4.48 4.89
C ALA A 338 25.87 -3.56 3.78
N LEU A 339 27.18 -3.31 3.70
CA LEU A 339 27.78 -2.54 2.60
C LEU A 339 27.59 -3.21 1.24
N LEU A 340 27.76 -4.53 1.15
CA LEU A 340 27.61 -5.27 -0.10
C LEU A 340 26.17 -5.30 -0.58
N MET A 341 25.23 -5.47 0.35
CA MET A 341 23.79 -5.38 0.08
C MET A 341 23.39 -3.98 -0.40
N GLU A 342 23.92 -2.92 0.21
CA GLU A 342 23.69 -1.55 -0.25
C GLU A 342 24.31 -1.31 -1.63
N ARG A 343 25.53 -1.81 -1.86
CA ARG A 343 26.22 -1.73 -3.15
C ARG A 343 25.44 -2.42 -4.27
N ALA A 344 24.78 -3.53 -3.98
CA ALA A 344 23.97 -4.29 -4.93
C ALA A 344 22.84 -3.46 -5.57
N LYS A 345 22.31 -2.45 -4.86
CA LYS A 345 21.27 -1.51 -5.35
C LYS A 345 21.66 -0.81 -6.66
N TYR A 346 22.94 -0.53 -6.86
CA TYR A 346 23.43 0.23 -8.01
C TYR A 346 23.62 -0.64 -9.27
N LYS A 347 23.60 -1.96 -9.11
CA LYS A 347 23.80 -2.92 -10.20
C LYS A 347 22.51 -3.21 -10.95
N GLN A 348 22.64 -3.61 -12.21
CA GLN A 348 21.50 -4.12 -12.99
C GLN A 348 21.18 -5.57 -12.65
N ASN A 349 22.21 -6.42 -12.50
CA ASN A 349 22.11 -7.82 -12.10
C ASN A 349 23.03 -8.07 -10.89
N PRO A 350 22.58 -7.76 -9.66
CA PRO A 350 23.40 -8.03 -8.49
C PRO A 350 23.51 -9.53 -8.22
N ASP A 351 24.71 -10.01 -7.91
CA ASP A 351 24.90 -11.29 -7.23
C ASP A 351 24.11 -11.26 -5.91
N ILE A 352 23.20 -12.21 -5.74
CA ILE A 352 22.27 -12.23 -4.60
C ILE A 352 23.02 -12.79 -3.39
N LEU A 353 23.62 -11.90 -2.61
CA LEU A 353 23.96 -12.17 -1.21
C LEU A 353 22.66 -12.20 -0.39
N ASN A 354 22.53 -13.19 0.48
CA ASN A 354 21.37 -13.30 1.37
C ASN A 354 21.79 -13.56 2.82
N GLY A 355 20.81 -13.57 3.73
CA GLY A 355 21.07 -13.80 5.16
C GLY A 355 21.70 -15.16 5.46
N THR A 356 21.51 -16.16 4.59
CA THR A 356 22.15 -17.48 4.72
C THR A 356 23.65 -17.39 4.49
N ASP A 357 24.09 -16.60 3.51
CA ASP A 357 25.51 -16.37 3.24
C ASP A 357 26.20 -15.70 4.44
N LEU A 358 25.52 -14.74 5.08
CA LEU A 358 26.01 -14.12 6.32
C LEU A 358 26.10 -15.13 7.47
N LYS A 359 25.08 -15.98 7.65
CA LYS A 359 25.09 -17.05 8.67
C LYS A 359 26.25 -18.02 8.45
N ILE A 360 26.48 -18.45 7.21
CA ILE A 360 27.61 -19.31 6.86
C ILE A 360 28.93 -18.60 7.14
N GLY A 361 29.06 -17.33 6.73
CA GLY A 361 30.26 -16.53 6.97
C GLY A 361 30.61 -16.40 8.46
N ILE A 362 29.61 -16.12 9.30
CA ILE A 362 29.79 -16.05 10.76
C ILE A 362 30.13 -17.42 11.35
N ALA A 363 29.51 -18.50 10.88
CA ALA A 363 29.85 -19.86 11.32
C ALA A 363 31.30 -20.24 10.94
N CYS A 364 31.78 -19.84 9.76
CA CYS A 364 33.18 -20.01 9.36
C CYS A 364 34.12 -19.19 10.24
N LEU A 365 33.76 -17.95 10.58
CA LEU A 365 34.52 -17.13 11.54
C LEU A 365 34.60 -17.82 12.91
N ASP A 366 33.49 -18.36 13.43
CA ASP A 366 33.47 -19.08 14.71
C ASP A 366 34.37 -20.31 14.70
N ALA A 367 34.36 -21.07 13.60
CA ALA A 367 35.27 -22.20 13.43
C ALA A 367 36.75 -21.77 13.41
N LEU A 368 37.07 -20.69 12.71
CA LEU A 368 38.44 -20.17 12.61
C LEU A 368 38.95 -19.61 13.95
N MET A 369 38.09 -18.96 14.73
CA MET A 369 38.43 -18.43 16.05
C MET A 369 38.82 -19.50 17.07
N LYS A 370 38.45 -20.76 16.83
CA LYS A 370 38.93 -21.90 17.64
C LYS A 370 40.37 -22.30 17.30
N THR A 371 40.90 -21.85 16.16
CA THR A 371 42.20 -22.29 15.61
C THR A 371 43.26 -21.21 15.57
N THR A 372 42.88 -19.94 15.39
CA THR A 372 43.81 -18.81 15.31
C THR A 372 43.17 -17.55 15.89
N SER A 373 44.02 -16.60 16.32
CA SER A 373 43.62 -15.24 16.69
C SER A 373 44.23 -14.19 15.76
N ASP A 374 44.78 -14.62 14.62
CA ASP A 374 45.43 -13.75 13.64
C ASP A 374 44.38 -13.01 12.78
N GLU A 375 44.31 -11.69 12.96
CA GLU A 375 43.37 -10.80 12.29
C GLU A 375 43.47 -10.84 10.76
N ASP A 376 44.68 -10.99 10.22
CA ASP A 376 44.90 -11.03 8.77
C ASP A 376 44.27 -12.28 8.14
N VAL A 377 44.26 -13.40 8.87
CA VAL A 377 43.60 -14.65 8.45
C VAL A 377 42.08 -14.46 8.40
N PHE A 378 41.49 -13.77 9.38
CA PHE A 378 40.05 -13.49 9.39
C PHE A 378 39.64 -12.56 8.26
N ILE A 379 40.41 -11.49 8.02
CA ILE A 379 40.17 -10.58 6.90
C ILE A 379 40.27 -11.34 5.57
N SER A 380 41.26 -12.22 5.42
CA SER A 380 41.41 -13.07 4.23
C SER A 380 40.22 -14.02 4.02
N GLN A 381 39.71 -14.65 5.10
CA GLN A 381 38.54 -15.52 5.00
C GLN A 381 37.27 -14.75 4.64
N LEU A 382 37.01 -13.61 5.28
CA LEU A 382 35.84 -12.78 4.98
C LEU A 382 35.84 -12.32 3.52
N LYS A 383 37.00 -11.90 3.05
CA LYS A 383 37.27 -11.61 1.65
C LYS A 383 36.89 -12.78 0.75
N HIS A 384 37.28 -14.01 1.08
CA HIS A 384 36.92 -15.19 0.29
C HIS A 384 35.41 -15.42 0.29
N VAL A 385 34.78 -15.53 1.47
CA VAL A 385 33.35 -15.85 1.62
C VAL A 385 32.46 -14.88 0.85
N PHE A 386 32.75 -13.58 0.91
CA PHE A 386 31.92 -12.57 0.28
C PHE A 386 32.24 -12.29 -1.19
N THR A 387 33.37 -12.79 -1.72
CA THR A 387 33.75 -12.56 -3.13
C THR A 387 33.75 -13.80 -4.00
N GLU A 388 33.64 -15.00 -3.42
CA GLU A 388 33.67 -16.26 -4.15
C GLU A 388 32.53 -16.40 -5.17
N ARG A 389 31.38 -15.76 -4.92
CA ARG A 389 30.24 -15.73 -5.85
C ARG A 389 30.35 -14.65 -6.93
N CYS A 390 31.35 -13.77 -6.86
CA CYS A 390 31.49 -12.69 -7.82
C CYS A 390 32.07 -13.23 -9.13
N ILE A 391 31.27 -13.17 -10.20
CA ILE A 391 31.64 -13.68 -11.53
C ILE A 391 32.61 -12.71 -12.24
N ASP A 392 32.54 -11.42 -11.93
CA ASP A 392 33.37 -10.36 -12.51
C ASP A 392 34.66 -10.14 -11.68
N GLU A 393 35.82 -10.37 -12.31
CA GLU A 393 37.13 -10.22 -11.67
C GLU A 393 37.46 -8.78 -11.25
N GLU A 394 37.06 -7.78 -12.04
CA GLU A 394 37.30 -6.36 -11.70
C GLU A 394 36.46 -5.97 -10.50
N GLU A 395 35.21 -6.44 -10.47
CA GLU A 395 34.33 -6.24 -9.34
C GLU A 395 34.81 -6.95 -8.08
N ARG A 396 35.29 -8.19 -8.22
CA ARG A 396 35.89 -8.93 -7.12
C ARG A 396 37.05 -8.14 -6.51
N ILE A 397 37.95 -7.57 -7.31
CA ILE A 397 39.06 -6.74 -6.82
C ILE A 397 38.54 -5.49 -6.10
N ASN A 398 37.52 -4.82 -6.64
CA ASN A 398 36.93 -3.64 -6.02
C ASN A 398 36.30 -3.95 -4.65
N ILE A 399 35.59 -5.08 -4.54
CA ILE A 399 35.04 -5.55 -3.26
C ILE A 399 36.18 -5.89 -2.28
N MET A 400 37.23 -6.58 -2.73
CA MET A 400 38.38 -6.92 -1.88
C MET A 400 39.08 -5.69 -1.32
N ASN A 401 39.22 -4.63 -2.13
CA ASN A 401 39.79 -3.36 -1.72
C ASN A 401 38.88 -2.63 -0.73
N LEU A 402 37.57 -2.59 -1.00
CA LEU A 402 36.57 -2.01 -0.09
C LEU A 402 36.60 -2.68 1.28
N VAL A 403 36.64 -4.02 1.31
CA VAL A 403 36.76 -4.79 2.55
C VAL A 403 38.03 -4.35 3.29
N GLN A 404 39.17 -4.32 2.61
CA GLN A 404 40.44 -3.98 3.24
C GLN A 404 40.50 -2.55 3.78
N GLU A 405 39.90 -1.60 3.07
CA GLU A 405 39.81 -0.21 3.51
C GLU A 405 38.89 -0.10 4.74
N LYS A 406 37.68 -0.65 4.65
CA LYS A 406 36.67 -0.55 5.71
C LYS A 406 37.03 -1.31 6.97
N MET A 407 37.82 -2.38 6.89
CA MET A 407 38.31 -3.08 8.09
C MET A 407 39.20 -2.17 8.97
N LYS A 408 39.87 -1.16 8.39
CA LYS A 408 40.66 -0.18 9.17
C LYS A 408 39.80 0.80 9.95
N ASP A 409 38.62 1.16 9.42
CA ASP A 409 37.67 2.07 10.08
C ASP A 409 37.15 1.48 11.42
N PHE A 410 37.28 0.16 11.63
CA PHE A 410 36.84 -0.54 12.83
C PHE A 410 37.93 -0.73 13.90
N GLN A 411 39.15 -0.22 13.70
CA GLN A 411 40.22 -0.32 14.72
C GLN A 411 39.82 0.42 16.01
N GLU A 412 39.11 1.53 15.91
CA GLU A 412 38.64 2.30 17.08
C GLU A 412 37.51 1.60 17.87
N LEU A 413 36.91 0.55 17.31
CA LEU A 413 35.84 -0.24 17.92
C LEU A 413 36.35 -1.55 18.54
N GLU A 414 37.67 -1.75 18.56
CA GLU A 414 38.28 -2.88 19.23
C GLU A 414 38.07 -2.80 20.75
N GLY A 415 37.60 -3.90 21.35
CA GLY A 415 37.28 -3.92 22.78
C GLY A 415 35.85 -3.49 23.11
N SER A 416 35.07 -2.99 22.15
CA SER A 416 33.75 -2.43 22.43
C SER A 416 32.74 -3.43 23.01
N SER A 417 31.85 -2.93 23.86
CA SER A 417 30.70 -3.68 24.37
C SER A 417 29.61 -3.85 23.32
N PHE A 418 28.68 -4.80 23.51
CA PHE A 418 27.52 -4.93 22.62
C PHE A 418 26.68 -3.64 22.59
N GLU A 419 26.51 -2.99 23.75
CA GLU A 419 25.80 -1.71 23.85
C GLU A 419 26.50 -0.60 23.07
N GLU A 420 27.84 -0.54 23.10
CA GLU A 420 28.61 0.43 22.31
C GLU A 420 28.45 0.20 20.80
N LEU A 421 28.41 -1.05 20.35
CA LEU A 421 28.16 -1.38 18.94
C LEU A 421 26.73 -1.03 18.51
N GLN A 422 25.74 -1.20 19.39
CA GLN A 422 24.37 -0.72 19.15
C GLN A 422 24.31 0.82 19.08
N GLN A 423 25.02 1.52 19.97
CA GLN A 423 25.10 2.99 19.94
C GLN A 423 25.79 3.50 18.67
N PHE A 424 26.88 2.84 18.24
CA PHE A 424 27.54 3.12 16.98
C PHE A 424 26.57 2.95 15.80
N THR A 425 25.84 1.84 15.77
CA THR A 425 24.84 1.56 14.73
C THR A 425 23.76 2.63 14.67
N LYS A 426 23.29 3.13 15.82
CA LYS A 426 22.31 4.23 15.87
C LYS A 426 22.84 5.54 15.26
N ARG A 427 24.16 5.77 15.29
CA ARG A 427 24.84 6.96 14.74
C ARG A 427 25.13 6.86 13.25
N LEU A 428 25.00 5.67 12.63
CA LEU A 428 25.20 5.51 11.19
C LEU A 428 24.21 6.41 10.42
N PRO A 429 24.61 6.93 9.25
CA PRO A 429 23.68 7.65 8.37
C PRO A 429 22.63 6.67 7.80
N GLU A 430 21.42 7.18 7.51
CA GLU A 430 20.41 6.40 6.77
C GLU A 430 20.82 6.22 5.30
N ASP A 431 21.41 7.25 4.69
CA ASP A 431 21.87 7.20 3.30
C ASP A 431 23.41 7.14 3.25
N VAL A 432 23.95 6.13 2.58
CA VAL A 432 25.38 5.97 2.35
C VAL A 432 25.69 6.33 0.89
N PRO A 433 26.56 7.31 0.63
CA PRO A 433 26.84 7.72 -0.74
C PRO A 433 27.66 6.64 -1.49
N PRO A 434 27.54 6.55 -2.83
CA PRO A 434 28.18 5.47 -3.60
C PRO A 434 29.70 5.36 -3.42
N HIS A 435 30.40 6.49 -3.23
CA HIS A 435 31.85 6.48 -3.02
C HIS A 435 32.26 5.73 -1.74
N SER A 436 31.45 5.80 -0.68
CA SER A 436 31.66 5.03 0.55
C SER A 436 31.43 3.53 0.38
N LEU A 437 30.79 3.13 -0.72
CA LEU A 437 30.57 1.74 -1.15
C LEU A 437 31.61 1.29 -2.20
N GLY A 438 32.65 2.10 -2.46
CA GLY A 438 33.64 1.83 -3.49
C GLY A 438 33.10 1.95 -4.92
N LEU A 439 32.07 2.77 -5.14
CA LEU A 439 31.50 3.06 -6.45
C LEU A 439 31.81 4.51 -6.88
N PRO A 440 31.87 4.82 -8.18
CA PRO A 440 31.99 6.20 -8.63
C PRO A 440 30.76 7.02 -8.21
N ALA A 441 30.93 8.32 -7.96
CA ALA A 441 29.82 9.21 -7.60
C ALA A 441 28.73 9.28 -8.68
N SER A 442 29.08 9.00 -9.94
CA SER A 442 28.13 8.90 -11.07
C SER A 442 27.12 7.78 -10.90
N ALA A 443 27.41 6.73 -10.10
CA ALA A 443 26.52 5.60 -9.90
C ALA A 443 25.16 6.01 -9.32
N GLU A 444 25.11 7.05 -8.47
CA GLU A 444 23.86 7.60 -7.95
C GLU A 444 23.03 8.24 -9.07
N SER A 445 23.67 9.06 -9.92
CA SER A 445 23.01 9.68 -11.06
C SER A 445 22.45 8.64 -12.02
N ASP A 446 23.25 7.62 -12.36
CA ASP A 446 22.84 6.54 -13.26
C ASP A 446 21.70 5.69 -12.67
N PHE A 447 21.71 5.48 -11.36
CA PHE A 447 20.63 4.79 -10.64
C PHE A 447 19.35 5.63 -10.69
N GLN A 448 19.41 6.92 -10.35
CA GLN A 448 18.25 7.82 -10.38
C GLN A 448 17.68 7.99 -11.79
N GLU A 449 18.54 8.10 -12.82
CA GLU A 449 18.11 8.17 -14.21
C GLU A 449 17.37 6.91 -14.65
N ARG A 450 17.86 5.72 -14.26
CA ARG A 450 17.18 4.44 -14.52
C ARG A 450 15.80 4.39 -13.85
N GLN A 451 15.70 4.84 -12.60
CA GLN A 451 14.42 4.91 -11.89
C GLN A 451 13.46 5.92 -12.55
N GLY A 452 13.96 7.10 -12.93
CA GLY A 452 13.19 8.13 -13.63
C GLY A 452 12.66 7.64 -14.97
N LYS A 453 13.47 6.94 -15.76
CA LYS A 453 13.05 6.32 -17.03
C LYS A 453 11.98 5.25 -16.83
N LEU A 454 12.05 4.46 -15.76
CA LEU A 454 11.02 3.47 -15.42
C LEU A 454 9.69 4.16 -15.11
N ILE A 455 9.72 5.19 -14.27
CA ILE A 455 8.55 6.00 -13.91
C ILE A 455 7.95 6.67 -15.16
N GLN A 456 8.79 7.22 -16.04
CA GLN A 456 8.34 7.85 -17.28
C GLN A 456 7.68 6.83 -18.22
N LYS A 457 8.31 5.66 -18.41
CA LYS A 457 7.76 4.59 -19.25
C LYS A 457 6.40 4.11 -18.74
N LEU A 458 6.25 3.99 -17.42
CA LEU A 458 4.98 3.67 -16.79
C LEU A 458 3.94 4.80 -16.90
N ALA A 459 4.36 6.06 -17.03
CA ALA A 459 3.45 7.21 -17.18
C ALA A 459 2.94 7.38 -18.63
N GLU A 460 3.70 6.88 -19.61
CA GLU A 460 3.37 6.91 -21.04
C GLU A 460 2.41 5.77 -21.45
N THR A 461 2.45 4.64 -20.75
CA THR A 461 1.50 3.52 -20.86
C THR A 461 0.22 3.76 -20.06
#